data_AF-A0A4Q3EXQ6-F1
#
_entry.id   AF-A0A4Q3EXQ6-F1
#
_cell.length_a   1.000
_cell.length_b   1.000
_cell.length_c   1.000
_cell.angle_alpha   90.00
_cell.angle_beta   90.00
_cell.angle_gamma   90.00
#
_symmetry.space_group_name_H-M   'P 1'
#
loop_
_entity.id
_entity.type
_entity.pdbx_description
1 polymer ?
#
loop_
_entity_poly.entity_id
_entity_poly.type
_entity_poly.pdbx_seq_one_letter_code
_entity_poly.pdbx_strand_id
1 'polypeptide(L)'
;MSWKFWNKSAADTNKKKKSASREWFDAIIFAVVAATLIRGLFIEAFTIPTPSMERSLLVGDFLFVSKVNYGARTPMTPVSFPFAHHTMPIFDVKSYWDGIKLPYYRLPGLSSVKKGDVVVFNYPMDADSPLYRPVDKRENYIK
;
A
#
# COMPACT_ATOMS: atom_id res chain seq x y z
N MET A 1 43.53 -54.66 -14.24
CA MET A 1 42.16 -54.11 -14.31
C MET A 1 42.16 -52.82 -13.48
N SER A 2 42.13 -51.65 -14.14
CA SER A 2 42.51 -50.35 -13.56
C SER A 2 41.29 -49.49 -13.20
N TRP A 3 41.41 -48.85 -12.04
CA TRP A 3 40.49 -47.94 -11.35
C TRP A 3 40.61 -46.51 -11.94
N LYS A 4 39.50 -45.88 -12.34
CA LYS A 4 39.40 -44.42 -12.56
C LYS A 4 38.04 -43.89 -12.09
N PHE A 5 37.98 -43.29 -10.90
CA PHE A 5 38.22 -41.86 -10.63
C PHE A 5 37.24 -41.00 -11.43
N TRP A 6 36.16 -40.56 -10.79
CA TRP A 6 36.07 -39.15 -10.36
C TRP A 6 36.48 -38.21 -11.48
N ASN A 7 35.51 -37.69 -12.23
CA ASN A 7 35.62 -36.30 -12.69
C ASN A 7 34.31 -35.71 -13.24
N LYS A 8 33.99 -34.54 -12.66
CA LYS A 8 33.08 -33.48 -13.12
C LYS A 8 31.59 -33.78 -12.86
N SER A 9 30.93 -33.03 -11.98
CA SER A 9 30.81 -31.57 -12.12
C SER A 9 30.91 -30.82 -10.79
N ALA A 10 32.06 -30.20 -10.57
CA ALA A 10 32.26 -29.08 -9.65
C ALA A 10 31.62 -27.80 -10.22
N ALA A 11 30.30 -27.83 -10.47
CA ALA A 11 29.53 -26.70 -10.96
C ALA A 11 28.39 -26.28 -10.02
N ASP A 12 28.27 -26.90 -8.84
CA ASP A 12 27.20 -26.63 -7.87
C ASP A 12 27.69 -26.04 -6.54
N THR A 13 28.91 -25.50 -6.48
CA THR A 13 29.53 -25.02 -5.23
C THR A 13 29.79 -23.52 -5.19
N ASN A 14 29.19 -22.72 -6.06
CA ASN A 14 29.30 -21.25 -5.98
C ASN A 14 27.95 -20.54 -5.82
N LYS A 15 27.04 -21.08 -4.99
CA LYS A 15 26.12 -20.21 -4.25
C LYS A 15 26.92 -19.59 -3.11
N LYS A 16 27.62 -18.48 -3.37
CA LYS A 16 28.17 -17.64 -2.29
C LYS A 16 27.05 -17.46 -1.27
N LYS A 17 27.23 -17.97 -0.04
CA LYS A 17 26.29 -17.73 1.06
C LYS A 17 26.04 -16.22 1.08
N LYS A 18 24.81 -15.80 0.80
CA LYS A 18 24.46 -14.38 0.88
C LYS A 18 24.81 -13.95 2.31
N SER A 19 25.48 -12.82 2.45
CA SER A 19 25.76 -12.26 3.79
C SER A 19 24.44 -12.20 4.57
N ALA A 20 24.45 -12.54 5.86
CA ALA A 20 23.26 -12.44 6.72
C ALA A 20 22.62 -11.03 6.60
N SER A 21 23.43 -9.98 6.44
CA SER A 21 22.94 -8.62 6.19
C SER A 21 22.16 -8.46 4.88
N ARG A 22 22.53 -9.19 3.83
CA ARG A 22 21.86 -9.15 2.52
C ARG A 22 20.54 -9.92 2.56
N GLU A 23 20.48 -11.02 3.31
CA GLU A 23 19.23 -11.75 3.52
C GLU A 23 18.21 -10.93 4.32
N TRP A 24 18.66 -10.24 5.38
CA TRP A 24 17.82 -9.29 6.11
C TRP A 24 17.33 -8.12 5.25
N PHE A 25 18.21 -7.56 4.41
CA PHE A 25 17.83 -6.49 3.48
C PHE A 25 16.82 -6.95 2.42
N ASP A 26 17.06 -8.12 1.79
CA ASP A 26 16.13 -8.72 0.84
C ASP A 26 14.76 -8.98 1.50
N ALA A 27 14.75 -9.46 2.76
CA ALA A 27 13.53 -9.71 3.52
C ALA A 27 12.75 -8.41 3.84
N ILE A 28 13.44 -7.34 4.23
CA ILE A 28 12.81 -6.03 4.50
C ILE A 28 12.17 -5.47 3.23
N ILE A 29 12.88 -5.52 2.09
CA ILE A 29 12.33 -5.05 0.81
C ILE A 29 11.07 -5.85 0.45
N PHE A 30 11.15 -7.18 0.56
CA PHE A 30 10.01 -8.04 0.28
C PHE A 30 8.82 -7.70 1.18
N ALA A 31 9.05 -7.50 2.48
CA ALA A 31 8.02 -7.12 3.44
C ALA A 31 7.39 -5.76 3.10
N VAL A 32 8.17 -4.75 2.72
CA VAL A 32 7.65 -3.43 2.33
C VAL A 32 6.79 -3.51 1.07
N VAL A 33 7.25 -4.27 0.06
CA VAL A 33 6.48 -4.47 -1.18
C VAL A 33 5.17 -5.19 -0.89
N ALA A 34 5.22 -6.31 -0.14
CA ALA A 34 4.05 -7.07 0.24
C ALA A 34 3.07 -6.23 1.08
N ALA A 35 3.57 -5.49 2.08
CA ALA A 35 2.75 -4.61 2.90
C ALA A 35 2.08 -3.50 2.08
N THR A 36 2.79 -2.92 1.10
CA THR A 36 2.23 -1.91 0.20
C THR A 36 1.11 -2.48 -0.67
N LEU A 37 1.28 -3.69 -1.20
CA LEU A 37 0.24 -4.38 -1.98
C LEU A 37 -0.97 -4.76 -1.13
N ILE A 38 -0.75 -5.31 0.06
CA ILE A 38 -1.82 -5.70 0.99
C ILE A 38 -2.63 -4.47 1.40
N ARG A 39 -1.96 -3.38 1.77
CA ARG A 39 -2.61 -2.11 2.14
C ARG A 39 -3.34 -1.45 0.97
N GLY A 40 -2.77 -1.56 -0.23
CA GLY A 40 -3.37 -1.00 -1.45
C GLY A 40 -4.63 -1.75 -1.87
N LEU A 41 -4.60 -3.08 -1.84
CA LEU A 41 -5.62 -3.93 -2.48
C LEU A 41 -6.59 -4.59 -1.51
N PHE A 42 -6.13 -5.01 -0.33
CA PHE A 42 -6.91 -5.89 0.54
C PHE A 42 -7.64 -5.12 1.63
N ILE A 43 -6.91 -4.70 2.65
CA ILE A 43 -7.46 -4.15 3.88
C ILE A 43 -6.61 -2.95 4.30
N GLU A 44 -7.28 -1.87 4.70
CA GLU A 44 -6.62 -0.74 5.37
C GLU A 44 -7.29 -0.52 6.73
N ALA A 45 -6.47 -0.38 7.76
CA ALA A 45 -6.92 0.00 9.08
C ALA A 45 -6.97 1.54 9.15
N PHE A 46 -8.13 2.07 9.52
CA PHE A 46 -8.34 3.48 9.75
C PHE A 46 -8.67 3.72 11.21
N THR A 47 -8.05 4.73 11.80
CA THR A 47 -8.53 5.35 13.02
C THR A 47 -9.53 6.43 12.65
N ILE A 48 -10.57 6.64 13.45
CA ILE A 48 -11.50 7.76 13.28
C ILE A 48 -10.88 9.00 13.96
N PRO A 49 -10.35 9.99 13.21
CA PRO A 49 -9.76 11.17 13.82
C PRO A 49 -10.80 12.22 14.20
N THR A 50 -11.96 12.20 13.55
CA THR A 50 -12.96 13.27 13.66
C THR A 50 -14.32 12.75 14.11
N PRO A 51 -15.08 13.55 14.87
CA PRO A 51 -16.39 13.21 15.40
C PRO A 51 -17.53 13.18 14.37
N SER A 52 -17.23 13.13 13.07
CA SER A 52 -18.26 13.21 12.02
C SER A 52 -19.27 12.06 12.04
N MET A 53 -19.00 10.99 12.81
CA MET A 53 -19.86 9.83 13.02
C MET A 53 -20.22 9.59 14.50
N GLU A 54 -20.10 10.60 15.37
CA GLU A 54 -20.24 10.47 16.84
C GLU A 54 -21.49 9.74 17.34
N ARG A 55 -22.58 9.75 16.56
CA ARG A 55 -23.82 9.04 16.93
C ARG A 55 -23.79 7.53 16.68
N SER A 56 -22.78 7.01 15.99
CA SER A 56 -22.64 5.60 15.61
C SER A 56 -21.29 4.99 15.98
N LEU A 57 -20.20 5.77 15.93
CA LEU A 57 -18.82 5.31 16.17
C LEU A 57 -18.07 6.40 16.93
N LEU A 58 -17.29 6.01 17.93
CA LEU A 58 -16.58 6.96 18.79
C LEU A 58 -15.24 7.36 18.17
N VAL A 59 -14.81 8.60 18.48
CA VAL A 59 -13.47 9.06 18.11
C VAL A 59 -12.43 8.19 18.81
N GLY A 60 -11.49 7.64 18.06
CA GLY A 60 -10.47 6.71 18.57
C GLY A 60 -10.74 5.23 18.29
N ASP A 61 -11.91 4.87 17.76
CA ASP A 61 -12.17 3.49 17.31
C ASP A 61 -11.34 3.13 16.06
N PHE A 62 -10.99 1.84 15.97
CA PHE A 62 -10.27 1.27 14.83
C PHE A 62 -11.24 0.52 13.91
N LEU A 63 -11.22 0.86 12.63
CA LEU A 63 -12.03 0.23 11.59
C LEU A 63 -11.14 -0.47 10.58
N PHE A 64 -11.48 -1.71 10.24
CA PHE A 64 -10.88 -2.41 9.11
C PHE A 64 -11.77 -2.25 7.88
N VAL A 65 -11.24 -1.59 6.85
CA VAL A 65 -11.96 -1.37 5.60
C VAL A 65 -11.49 -2.39 4.57
N SER A 66 -12.42 -3.26 4.14
CA SER A 66 -12.17 -4.16 3.02
C SER A 66 -12.29 -3.41 1.69
N LYS A 67 -11.16 -3.24 1.00
CA LYS A 67 -11.12 -2.62 -0.33
C LYS A 67 -11.45 -3.61 -1.43
N VAL A 68 -11.23 -4.91 -1.21
CA VAL A 68 -11.57 -5.97 -2.18
C VAL A 68 -13.08 -5.99 -2.45
N ASN A 69 -13.89 -5.89 -1.39
CA ASN A 69 -15.34 -5.99 -1.51
C ASN A 69 -15.94 -4.90 -2.40
N TYR A 70 -15.38 -3.69 -2.36
CA TYR A 70 -15.92 -2.52 -3.07
C TYR A 70 -15.09 -2.08 -4.29
N GLY A 71 -14.12 -2.91 -4.69
CA GLY A 71 -13.24 -2.64 -5.82
C GLY A 71 -12.01 -1.85 -5.41
N ALA A 72 -10.89 -2.55 -5.26
CA ALA A 72 -9.61 -1.95 -4.94
C ALA A 72 -9.13 -1.05 -6.08
N ARG A 73 -8.50 0.06 -5.71
CA ARG A 73 -7.99 1.05 -6.67
C ARG A 73 -6.54 0.74 -6.99
N THR A 74 -6.16 0.91 -8.25
CA THR A 74 -4.75 0.84 -8.63
C THR A 74 -4.01 2.08 -8.14
N PRO A 75 -2.75 1.95 -7.70
CA PRO A 75 -1.94 3.10 -7.33
C PRO A 75 -1.75 4.01 -8.55
N MET A 76 -2.12 5.29 -8.43
CA MET A 76 -1.94 6.28 -9.50
C MET A 76 -0.52 6.84 -9.48
N THR A 77 0.09 6.92 -8.30
CA THR A 77 1.42 7.50 -8.11
C THR A 77 2.45 6.41 -7.80
N PRO A 78 3.23 5.95 -8.80
CA PRO A 78 4.16 4.82 -8.62
C PRO A 78 5.34 5.18 -7.71
N VAL A 79 5.76 6.44 -7.71
CA VAL A 79 6.85 6.96 -6.86
C VAL A 79 6.24 7.68 -5.67
N SER A 80 5.98 6.93 -4.60
CA SER A 80 5.59 7.51 -3.32
C SER A 80 6.16 6.73 -2.15
N PHE A 81 6.37 7.43 -1.04
CA PHE A 81 6.89 6.81 0.17
C PHE A 81 5.84 5.85 0.75
N PRO A 82 6.17 4.56 0.92
CA PRO A 82 5.25 3.62 1.54
C PRO A 82 4.95 4.13 2.95
N PHE A 83 3.69 4.07 3.36
CA PHE A 83 3.19 4.51 4.67
C PHE A 83 2.93 6.01 4.88
N ALA A 84 3.31 6.90 3.95
CA ALA A 84 2.96 8.32 4.04
C ALA A 84 1.76 8.68 3.14
N HIS A 85 0.74 9.29 3.74
CA HIS A 85 -0.54 9.58 3.07
C HIS A 85 -0.44 10.72 2.04
N HIS A 86 0.08 11.88 2.42
CA HIS A 86 0.27 13.03 1.52
C HIS A 86 1.55 13.82 1.81
N THR A 87 1.93 13.89 3.09
CA THR A 87 3.07 14.64 3.58
C THR A 87 4.01 13.71 4.36
N MET A 88 5.32 13.94 4.25
CA MET A 88 6.30 13.24 5.09
C MET A 88 6.19 13.70 6.54
N PRO A 89 6.16 12.78 7.53
CA PRO A 89 5.94 13.12 8.94
C PRO A 89 7.04 14.00 9.56
N ILE A 90 8.21 14.12 8.90
CA ILE A 90 9.39 14.80 9.45
C ILE A 90 9.66 16.16 8.79
N PHE A 91 9.37 16.30 7.50
CA PHE A 91 9.89 17.43 6.70
C PHE A 91 8.82 18.27 6.01
N ASP A 92 7.53 18.04 6.29
CA ASP A 92 6.37 18.74 5.68
C ASP A 92 6.38 18.82 4.14
N VAL A 93 7.19 17.98 3.49
CA VAL A 93 7.27 17.87 2.03
C VAL A 93 6.33 16.79 1.51
N LYS A 94 5.89 16.94 0.25
CA LYS A 94 5.05 15.96 -0.45
C LYS A 94 5.69 14.56 -0.37
N SER A 95 4.90 13.55 -0.03
CA SER A 95 5.35 12.15 0.07
C SER A 95 5.46 11.44 -1.28
N TYR A 96 5.17 12.14 -2.38
CA TYR A 96 5.02 11.56 -3.71
C TYR A 96 5.53 12.50 -4.79
N TRP A 97 5.97 11.93 -5.90
CA TRP A 97 6.44 12.69 -7.06
C TRP A 97 5.31 12.89 -8.07
N ASP A 98 5.02 14.15 -8.40
CA ASP A 98 3.91 14.56 -9.29
C ASP A 98 4.19 14.34 -10.79
N GLY A 99 5.41 13.95 -11.17
CA GLY A 99 5.85 13.89 -12.57
C GLY A 99 5.25 12.75 -13.39
N ILE A 100 4.88 11.62 -12.77
CA ILE A 100 4.31 10.45 -13.44
C ILE A 100 3.01 10.08 -12.74
N LYS A 101 1.89 10.24 -13.45
CA LYS A 101 0.55 9.86 -12.97
C LYS A 101 0.00 8.77 -13.89
N LEU A 102 -0.29 7.61 -13.32
CA LEU A 102 -0.95 6.52 -14.02
C LEU A 102 -2.46 6.79 -14.12
N PRO A 103 -3.12 6.32 -15.19
CA PRO A 103 -4.58 6.38 -15.30
C PRO A 103 -5.25 5.66 -14.13
N TYR A 104 -6.39 6.21 -13.70
CA TYR A 104 -7.18 5.65 -12.63
C TYR A 104 -7.89 4.38 -13.09
N TYR A 105 -7.59 3.25 -12.46
CA TYR A 105 -8.31 1.99 -12.63
C TYR A 105 -8.82 1.47 -11.29
N ARG A 106 -10.02 0.89 -11.32
CA ARG A 106 -10.64 0.20 -10.18
C ARG A 106 -10.92 -1.24 -10.58
N LEU A 107 -10.53 -2.18 -9.72
CA LEU A 107 -10.86 -3.58 -9.87
C LEU A 107 -12.36 -3.82 -9.65
N PRO A 108 -12.97 -4.83 -10.27
CA PRO A 108 -14.37 -5.16 -10.01
C PRO A 108 -14.54 -5.49 -8.52
N GLY A 109 -15.51 -4.82 -7.88
CA GLY A 109 -15.90 -5.12 -6.51
C GLY A 109 -16.77 -6.38 -6.45
N LEU A 110 -16.67 -7.13 -5.37
CA LEU A 110 -17.51 -8.30 -5.10
C LEU A 110 -18.92 -7.92 -4.64
N SER A 111 -19.09 -6.72 -4.10
CA SER A 111 -20.37 -6.20 -3.60
C SER A 111 -20.55 -4.72 -3.96
N SER A 112 -21.81 -4.29 -4.03
CA SER A 112 -22.19 -2.87 -4.12
C SER A 112 -22.43 -2.26 -2.73
N VAL A 113 -22.25 -0.95 -2.61
CA VAL A 113 -22.59 -0.18 -1.40
C VAL A 113 -24.11 -0.16 -1.21
N LYS A 114 -24.58 -0.48 -0.01
CA LYS A 114 -26.00 -0.39 0.39
C LYS A 114 -26.24 0.85 1.23
N LYS A 115 -27.50 1.28 1.28
CA LYS A 115 -27.91 2.40 2.13
C LYS A 115 -27.74 2.01 3.61
N GLY A 116 -26.98 2.81 4.35
CA GLY A 116 -26.66 2.55 5.77
C GLY A 116 -25.31 1.88 5.99
N ASP A 117 -24.58 1.51 4.93
CA ASP A 117 -23.20 1.04 5.05
C ASP A 117 -22.28 2.21 5.41
N VAL A 118 -21.35 1.95 6.33
CA VAL A 118 -20.25 2.88 6.62
C VAL A 118 -19.24 2.80 5.48
N VAL A 119 -19.00 3.92 4.82
CA VAL A 119 -18.12 3.98 3.65
C VAL A 119 -16.97 4.95 3.87
N VAL A 120 -15.82 4.56 3.32
CA VAL A 120 -14.63 5.41 3.27
C VAL A 120 -14.46 5.97 1.87
N PHE A 121 -14.47 7.29 1.75
CA PHE A 121 -14.34 8.00 0.49
C PHE A 121 -13.30 9.13 0.61
N ASN A 122 -12.81 9.61 -0.53
CA ASN A 122 -11.85 10.71 -0.52
C ASN A 122 -12.52 12.05 -0.40
N TYR A 123 -11.91 12.95 0.36
CA TYR A 123 -12.39 14.31 0.49
C TYR A 123 -12.39 15.01 -0.88
N PRO A 124 -13.54 15.53 -1.35
CA PRO A 124 -13.65 16.06 -2.70
C PRO A 124 -12.85 17.35 -2.88
N MET A 125 -12.70 18.19 -1.84
CA MET A 125 -11.97 19.47 -1.95
C MET A 125 -10.48 19.28 -2.23
N ASP A 126 -9.90 18.13 -1.90
CA ASP A 126 -8.52 17.78 -2.25
C ASP A 126 -8.30 17.64 -3.76
N ALA A 127 -9.38 17.52 -4.54
CA ALA A 127 -9.33 17.48 -6.00
C ALA A 127 -9.11 18.85 -6.63
N ASP A 128 -9.53 19.93 -5.95
CA ASP A 128 -9.64 21.27 -6.50
C ASP A 128 -8.50 22.19 -6.04
N SER A 129 -8.47 23.40 -6.59
CA SER A 129 -7.53 24.46 -6.17
C SER A 129 -7.69 24.72 -4.67
N PRO A 130 -6.59 24.76 -3.87
CA PRO A 130 -5.19 24.92 -4.28
C PRO A 130 -4.34 23.64 -4.30
N LEU A 131 -4.90 22.47 -4.00
CA LEU A 131 -4.13 21.27 -3.65
C LEU A 131 -3.91 20.29 -4.82
N TYR A 132 -4.90 20.13 -5.71
CA TYR A 132 -4.82 19.26 -6.91
C TYR A 132 -4.23 17.86 -6.63
N ARG A 133 -4.64 17.21 -5.53
CA ARG A 133 -4.08 15.93 -5.10
C ARG A 133 -4.60 14.78 -5.98
N PRO A 134 -3.74 13.82 -6.37
CA PRO A 134 -4.17 12.60 -7.04
C PRO A 134 -5.03 11.75 -6.09
N VAL A 135 -5.95 10.95 -6.62
CA VAL A 135 -7.01 10.26 -5.85
C VAL A 135 -6.45 9.35 -4.75
N ASP A 136 -5.26 8.78 -4.96
CA ASP A 136 -4.54 7.93 -4.01
C ASP A 136 -3.87 8.67 -2.85
N LYS A 137 -3.72 10.00 -2.95
CA LYS A 137 -3.08 10.87 -1.94
C LYS A 137 -4.05 11.83 -1.25
N ARG A 138 -5.35 11.70 -1.52
CA ARG A 138 -6.39 12.50 -0.86
C ARG A 138 -6.67 11.96 0.52
N GLU A 139 -7.12 12.85 1.39
CA GLU A 139 -7.60 12.48 2.71
C GLU A 139 -8.83 11.56 2.61
N ASN A 140 -8.91 10.61 3.54
CA ASN A 140 -10.01 9.66 3.61
C ASN A 140 -10.98 10.09 4.72
N TYR A 141 -12.26 10.15 4.37
CA TYR A 141 -13.36 10.46 5.29
C TYR A 141 -14.28 9.24 5.40
N ILE A 142 -14.82 9.05 6.60
CA ILE A 142 -15.69 7.93 6.96
C ILE A 142 -17.08 8.51 7.24
N LYS A 143 -18.12 7.95 6.61
CA LYS A 143 -19.50 8.38 6.78
C LYS A 143 -20.47 7.20 6.69
#